data_AF-A0A352X3B7-F1
#
_entry.id   AF-A0A352X3B7-F1
#
_cell.length_a   1.000
_cell.length_b   1.000
_cell.length_c   1.000
_cell.angle_alpha   90.00
_cell.angle_beta   90.00
_cell.angle_gamma   90.00
#
_symmetry.space_group_name_H-M   'P 1'
#
loop_
_entity.id
_entity.type
_entity.pdbx_description
1 polymer ?
#
loop_
_entity_poly.entity_id
_entity_poly.type
_entity_poly.pdbx_seq_one_letter_code
_entity_poly.pdbx_strand_id
1 'polypeptide(L)'
;MILTTSVLKEYTIAQTRRESKISVPPSPPTRPETQDSGSIWIYISIGFALLAIGLGVYGNFKLKEMDKKLKFEQFKTKDLHKKLKLALNTIHKMETNPDLVHSREFNLDYLRLRMEEEVFHFAIVNQIKIKVKQLISVALRPTQASQTSVGIASTTGREVDEVFDVKYETETGGKRNMRVLFRIQVKLMKLPTQATSATISQIIDCIENFLSPEDESWQPTIQGRIVSLHWDQKAKPTPLLVLQQSSEGVNVTLRTNRARVQ
;
A
#
# COMPACT_ATOMS: atom_id res chain seq x y z
N MET A 1 5.80 10.20 73.62
CA MET A 1 7.17 10.17 74.20
C MET A 1 8.08 10.72 73.12
N ILE A 2 8.67 11.91 73.19
CA ILE A 2 9.42 12.54 74.29
C ILE A 2 9.21 14.08 74.26
N LEU A 3 8.81 14.62 75.42
CA LEU A 3 9.09 15.91 76.10
C LEU A 3 9.75 17.05 75.29
N THR A 4 9.07 18.20 75.10
CA THR A 4 9.09 19.45 75.92
C THR A 4 10.48 20.00 76.26
N THR A 5 10.77 21.25 75.88
CA THR A 5 11.05 22.37 76.83
C THR A 5 11.18 23.72 76.12
N SER A 6 10.35 24.64 76.57
CA SER A 6 10.41 26.11 76.50
C SER A 6 11.60 26.70 77.27
N VAL A 7 12.15 27.84 76.85
CA VAL A 7 12.69 28.88 77.77
C VAL A 7 12.53 30.29 77.18
N LEU A 8 11.57 31.02 77.73
CA LEU A 8 11.45 32.48 77.78
C LEU A 8 12.55 33.05 78.70
N LYS A 9 13.09 34.23 78.37
CA LYS A 9 13.96 34.98 79.29
C LYS A 9 13.47 36.43 79.40
N GLU A 10 12.60 36.65 80.38
CA GLU A 10 12.44 37.96 81.04
C GLU A 10 13.55 38.12 82.08
N TYR A 11 14.02 39.35 82.28
CA TYR A 11 14.37 40.01 83.57
C TYR A 11 14.72 41.47 83.19
N THR A 12 13.91 42.49 83.45
CA THR A 12 13.47 43.12 84.73
C THR A 12 14.35 44.31 85.14
N ILE A 13 13.76 45.51 84.92
CA ILE A 13 13.66 46.72 85.77
C ILE A 13 14.94 47.44 86.23
N ALA A 14 15.02 48.73 85.86
CA ALA A 14 15.24 49.82 86.82
C ALA A 14 14.71 51.16 86.25
N GLN A 15 13.63 51.66 86.83
CA GLN A 15 13.16 53.04 86.68
C GLN A 15 14.10 54.00 87.41
N THR A 16 14.36 55.17 86.84
CA THR A 16 14.50 56.41 87.61
C THR A 16 14.00 57.60 86.78
N ARG A 17 12.96 58.22 87.34
CA ARG A 17 12.29 59.45 86.94
C ARG A 17 13.18 60.65 87.27
N ARG A 18 13.35 61.60 86.34
CA ARG A 18 13.52 63.03 86.63
C ARG A 18 12.92 63.86 85.50
N GLU A 19 12.30 64.95 85.92
CA GLU A 19 11.31 65.79 85.25
C GLU A 19 11.96 67.12 84.79
N SER A 20 11.25 67.85 83.91
CA SER A 20 11.49 69.24 83.46
C SER A 20 12.45 69.39 82.26
N LYS A 21 12.12 70.08 81.16
CA LYS A 21 11.47 71.40 81.04
C LYS A 21 10.91 71.64 79.61
N ILE A 22 9.86 72.44 79.51
CA ILE A 22 9.03 72.81 78.34
C ILE A 22 9.70 73.86 77.42
N SER A 23 9.53 73.77 76.09
CA SER A 23 9.47 74.93 75.15
C SER A 23 8.85 74.60 73.75
N VAL A 24 7.61 75.08 73.53
CA VAL A 24 6.90 75.66 72.33
C VAL A 24 7.25 75.27 70.86
N PRO A 25 6.25 74.99 69.96
CA PRO A 25 6.37 74.72 68.48
C PRO A 25 6.18 76.01 67.61
N PRO A 26 6.48 76.13 66.27
CA PRO A 26 5.92 75.36 65.13
C PRO A 26 6.83 75.18 63.85
N SER A 27 6.58 74.23 62.92
CA SER A 27 5.93 74.38 61.58
C SER A 27 6.31 73.16 60.68
N PRO A 28 5.55 72.82 59.62
CA PRO A 28 5.33 71.43 59.19
C PRO A 28 6.39 70.87 58.21
N PRO A 29 6.72 69.57 58.24
CA PRO A 29 7.37 68.93 57.10
C PRO A 29 6.33 68.58 56.03
N THR A 30 6.55 69.15 54.85
CA THR A 30 6.02 68.77 53.54
C THR A 30 5.79 67.25 53.44
N ARG A 31 4.56 66.82 53.14
CA ARG A 31 4.30 65.47 52.63
C ARG A 31 4.89 65.36 51.22
N PRO A 32 5.85 64.46 50.96
CA PRO A 32 6.05 64.01 49.59
C PRO A 32 4.84 63.14 49.20
N GLU A 33 4.29 63.42 48.01
CA GLU A 33 3.31 62.58 47.34
C GLU A 33 3.79 61.13 47.32
N THR A 34 2.99 60.23 47.87
CA THR A 34 3.19 58.78 47.71
C THR A 34 2.87 58.43 46.26
N GLN A 35 3.88 58.52 45.39
CA GLN A 35 3.84 58.05 44.01
C GLN A 35 3.57 56.53 43.98
N ASP A 36 2.35 56.18 43.59
CA ASP A 36 1.95 55.16 42.59
C ASP A 36 2.78 53.87 42.44
N SER A 37 3.32 53.34 43.53
CA SER A 37 4.09 52.09 43.52
C SER A 37 3.18 50.85 43.56
N GLY A 38 1.95 50.98 44.03
CA GLY A 38 0.99 49.88 44.15
C GLY A 38 0.36 49.44 42.82
N SER A 39 0.25 50.35 41.85
CA SER A 39 -0.39 50.10 40.55
C SER A 39 0.45 49.16 39.68
N ILE A 40 1.77 49.31 39.68
CA ILE A 40 2.71 48.52 38.86
C ILE A 40 2.74 47.04 39.28
N TRP A 41 2.72 46.75 40.58
CA TRP A 41 2.70 45.35 41.08
C TRP A 41 1.41 44.61 40.69
N ILE A 42 0.27 45.31 40.65
CA ILE A 42 -1.02 44.74 40.23
C ILE A 42 -0.98 44.38 38.73
N TYR A 43 -0.43 45.25 37.87
CA TYR A 43 -0.28 44.94 36.45
C TYR A 43 0.65 43.76 36.17
N ILE A 44 1.76 43.65 36.91
CA ILE A 44 2.69 42.51 36.79
C ILE A 44 1.99 41.21 37.20
N SER A 45 1.24 41.21 38.30
CA SER A 45 0.51 40.02 38.75
C SER A 45 -0.58 39.59 37.77
N ILE A 46 -1.31 40.55 37.17
CA ILE A 46 -2.34 40.26 36.16
C ILE A 46 -1.71 39.73 34.87
N GLY A 47 -0.60 40.33 34.42
CA GLY A 47 0.15 39.85 33.26
C GLY A 47 0.67 38.41 33.46
N PHE A 48 1.20 38.11 34.65
CA PHE A 48 1.65 36.76 34.99
C PHE A 48 0.49 35.76 35.07
N ALA A 49 -0.66 36.17 35.61
CA ALA A 49 -1.86 35.34 35.66
C ALA A 49 -2.37 35.00 34.24
N LEU A 50 -2.42 35.98 33.33
CA LEU A 50 -2.81 35.74 31.94
C LEU A 50 -1.82 34.83 31.20
N LEU A 51 -0.51 35.01 31.43
CA LEU A 51 0.52 34.14 30.87
C LEU A 51 0.35 32.69 31.35
N ALA A 52 0.10 32.49 32.66
CA ALA A 52 -0.12 31.17 33.24
C ALA A 52 -1.36 30.47 32.65
N ILE A 53 -2.46 31.22 32.45
CA ILE A 53 -3.67 30.70 31.80
C ILE A 53 -3.38 30.33 30.35
N GLY A 54 -2.68 31.19 29.60
CA GLY A 54 -2.30 30.93 28.21
C GLY A 54 -1.44 29.67 28.06
N LEU A 55 -0.42 29.50 28.91
CA LEU A 55 0.41 28.30 28.98
C LEU A 55 -0.39 27.05 29.34
N GLY A 56 -1.34 27.17 30.27
CA GLY A 56 -2.22 26.07 30.66
C GLY A 56 -3.11 25.57 29.51
N VAL A 57 -3.70 26.50 28.74
CA VAL A 57 -4.53 26.16 27.57
C VAL A 57 -3.68 25.58 26.44
N TYR A 58 -2.53 26.20 26.13
CA TYR A 58 -1.62 25.72 25.09
C TYR A 58 -1.06 24.32 25.42
N GLY A 59 -0.67 24.10 26.67
CA GLY A 59 -0.22 22.79 27.16
C GLY A 59 -1.29 21.72 26.98
N ASN A 60 -2.53 22.01 27.36
CA ASN A 60 -3.65 21.08 27.15
C ASN A 60 -3.90 20.76 25.67
N PHE A 61 -3.77 21.74 24.79
CA PHE A 61 -3.92 21.51 23.34
C PHE A 61 -2.81 20.62 22.80
N LYS A 62 -1.55 20.86 23.22
CA LYS A 62 -0.40 20.05 22.78
C LYS A 62 -0.46 18.62 23.30
N LEU A 63 -0.88 18.42 24.55
CA LEU A 63 -1.08 17.09 25.12
C LEU A 63 -2.15 16.30 24.36
N LYS A 64 -3.25 16.93 23.95
CA LYS A 64 -4.28 16.30 23.12
C LYS A 64 -3.76 15.93 21.72
N GLU A 65 -2.91 16.74 21.11
CA GLU A 65 -2.28 16.42 19.82
C GLU A 65 -1.35 15.20 19.94
N MET A 66 -0.55 15.14 21.00
CA MET A 66 0.36 14.02 21.27
C MET A 66 -0.40 12.72 21.57
N ASP A 67 -1.46 12.78 22.38
CA ASP A 67 -2.29 11.61 22.67
C ASP A 67 -2.93 11.01 21.40
N LYS A 68 -3.38 11.86 20.46
CA LYS A 68 -3.89 11.40 19.16
C LYS A 68 -2.81 10.69 18.34
N LYS A 69 -1.59 11.23 18.27
CA LYS A 69 -0.47 10.60 17.54
C LYS A 69 -0.07 9.27 18.18
N LEU A 70 -0.02 9.22 19.52
CA LEU A 70 0.33 8.02 20.26
C LEU A 70 -0.71 6.91 20.05
N LYS A 71 -2.01 7.26 20.08
CA LYS A 71 -3.09 6.31 19.73
C LYS A 71 -2.97 5.81 18.30
N PHE A 72 -2.69 6.69 17.34
CA PHE A 72 -2.52 6.29 15.94
C PHE A 72 -1.37 5.28 15.76
N GLU A 73 -0.20 5.55 16.35
CA GLU A 73 0.94 4.62 16.31
C GLU A 73 0.63 3.30 17.05
N GLN A 74 -0.10 3.35 18.17
CA GLN A 74 -0.58 2.14 18.85
C GLN A 74 -1.54 1.31 18.00
N PHE A 75 -2.44 1.95 17.25
CA PHE A 75 -3.32 1.25 16.32
C PHE A 75 -2.54 0.63 15.17
N LYS A 76 -1.58 1.36 14.61
CA LYS A 76 -0.72 0.88 13.53
C LYS A 76 0.12 -0.33 13.96
N THR A 77 0.71 -0.27 15.15
CA THR A 77 1.49 -1.39 15.72
C THR A 77 0.61 -2.60 16.04
N LYS A 78 -0.59 -2.40 16.59
CA LYS A 78 -1.56 -3.50 16.80
C LYS A 78 -2.00 -4.16 15.50
N ASP A 79 -2.29 -3.37 14.46
CA ASP A 79 -2.66 -3.90 13.14
C ASP A 79 -1.49 -4.69 12.52
N LEU A 80 -0.27 -4.16 12.61
CA LEU A 80 0.93 -4.82 12.12
C LEU A 80 1.17 -6.15 12.85
N HIS A 81 1.01 -6.17 14.17
CA HIS A 81 1.15 -7.40 14.96
C HIS A 81 0.07 -8.44 14.60
N LYS A 82 -1.16 -7.99 14.31
CA LYS A 82 -2.24 -8.88 13.85
C LYS A 82 -1.93 -9.49 12.49
N LYS A 83 -1.43 -8.69 11.53
CA LYS A 83 -0.99 -9.15 10.21
C LYS A 83 0.15 -10.16 10.33
N LEU A 84 1.15 -9.89 11.17
CA LEU A 84 2.27 -10.79 11.44
C LEU A 84 1.78 -12.11 12.04
N LYS A 85 0.92 -12.07 13.06
CA LYS A 85 0.34 -13.28 13.67
C LYS A 85 -0.47 -14.10 12.66
N LEU A 86 -1.23 -13.44 11.79
CA LEU A 86 -1.96 -14.12 10.72
C LEU A 86 -0.99 -14.82 9.76
N ALA A 87 0.06 -14.13 9.31
CA ALA A 87 1.09 -14.70 8.44
C ALA A 87 1.80 -15.90 9.08
N LEU A 88 2.20 -15.80 10.36
CA LEU A 88 2.82 -16.91 11.08
C LEU A 88 1.89 -18.11 11.24
N ASN A 89 0.63 -17.88 11.57
CA ASN A 89 -0.36 -18.96 11.65
C ASN A 89 -0.57 -19.64 10.30
N THR A 90 -0.57 -18.86 9.20
CA THR A 90 -0.64 -19.41 7.85
C THR A 90 0.57 -20.27 7.54
N ILE A 91 1.79 -19.80 7.82
CA ILE A 91 3.03 -20.56 7.63
C ILE A 91 3.00 -21.85 8.47
N HIS A 92 2.65 -21.77 9.75
CA HIS A 92 2.59 -22.93 10.63
C HIS A 92 1.55 -23.97 10.18
N LYS A 93 0.38 -23.51 9.72
CA LYS A 93 -0.66 -24.38 9.15
C LYS A 93 -0.18 -25.07 7.87
N MET A 94 0.66 -24.41 7.09
CA MET A 94 1.28 -24.94 5.88
C MET A 94 2.42 -25.91 6.21
N GLU A 95 3.23 -25.65 7.23
CA GLU A 95 4.28 -26.56 7.72
C GLU A 95 3.67 -27.86 8.28
N THR A 96 2.58 -27.75 9.03
CA THR A 96 1.90 -28.90 9.64
C THR A 96 1.19 -29.77 8.58
N ASN A 97 0.78 -29.17 7.45
CA ASN A 97 0.08 -29.86 6.37
C ASN A 97 0.88 -29.77 5.06
N PRO A 98 1.75 -30.75 4.76
CA PRO A 98 2.56 -30.73 3.53
C PRO A 98 1.73 -30.75 2.23
N ASP A 99 0.46 -31.17 2.30
CA ASP A 99 -0.49 -31.10 1.18
C ASP A 99 -0.93 -29.64 0.88
N LEU A 100 -0.98 -28.78 1.90
CA LEU A 100 -1.25 -27.34 1.72
C LEU A 100 -0.05 -26.59 1.14
N VAL A 101 1.18 -27.08 1.31
CA VAL A 101 2.36 -26.53 0.61
C VAL A 101 2.24 -26.73 -0.90
N HIS A 102 1.57 -27.80 -1.33
CA HIS A 102 1.26 -28.05 -2.73
C HIS A 102 -0.07 -27.40 -3.16
N SER A 103 -0.70 -26.60 -2.29
CA SER A 103 -1.93 -25.91 -2.64
C SER A 103 -1.69 -24.89 -3.75
N ARG A 104 -2.71 -24.69 -4.59
CA ARG A 104 -2.65 -23.79 -5.73
C ARG A 104 -2.41 -22.33 -5.31
N GLU A 105 -3.03 -21.89 -4.22
CA GLU A 105 -2.90 -20.53 -3.70
C GLU A 105 -1.46 -20.23 -3.28
N PHE A 106 -0.81 -21.17 -2.57
CA PHE A 106 0.61 -21.06 -2.22
C PHE A 106 1.50 -21.02 -3.46
N ASN A 107 1.23 -21.86 -4.47
CA ASN A 107 2.00 -21.85 -5.72
C ASN A 107 1.86 -20.53 -6.51
N LEU A 108 0.65 -19.95 -6.55
CA LEU A 108 0.42 -18.68 -7.24
C LEU A 108 1.00 -17.48 -6.49
N ASP A 109 0.89 -17.47 -5.16
CA ASP A 109 1.50 -16.41 -4.34
C ASP A 109 3.02 -16.51 -4.33
N TYR A 110 3.58 -17.73 -4.32
CA TYR A 110 5.01 -17.95 -4.54
C TYR A 110 5.43 -17.50 -5.94
N LEU A 111 4.63 -17.80 -6.98
CA LEU A 111 4.90 -17.31 -8.33
C LEU A 111 4.95 -15.78 -8.34
N ARG A 112 3.97 -15.09 -7.74
CA ARG A 112 3.94 -13.62 -7.66
C ARG A 112 5.18 -13.06 -6.97
N LEU A 113 5.51 -13.57 -5.78
CA LEU A 113 6.72 -13.17 -5.06
C LEU A 113 7.97 -13.41 -5.90
N ARG A 114 8.04 -14.55 -6.59
CA ARG A 114 9.20 -14.92 -7.41
C ARG A 114 9.29 -14.09 -8.70
N MET A 115 8.17 -13.59 -9.22
CA MET A 115 8.08 -12.68 -10.36
C MET A 115 8.56 -11.25 -10.04
N GLU A 116 8.70 -10.89 -8.76
CA GLU A 116 9.36 -9.63 -8.35
C GLU A 116 10.87 -9.67 -8.58
N GLU A 117 11.48 -10.86 -8.71
CA GLU A 117 12.91 -10.98 -9.01
C GLU A 117 13.17 -10.84 -10.52
N GLU A 118 14.00 -9.87 -10.89
CA GLU A 118 14.27 -9.49 -12.29
C GLU A 118 14.78 -10.67 -13.15
N VAL A 119 15.69 -11.49 -12.62
CA VAL A 119 16.29 -12.62 -13.37
C VAL A 119 15.25 -13.69 -13.68
N PHE A 120 14.41 -14.02 -12.71
CA PHE A 120 13.35 -15.00 -12.88
C PHE A 120 12.25 -14.48 -13.79
N HIS A 121 11.81 -13.24 -13.56
CA HIS A 121 10.84 -12.55 -14.41
C HIS A 121 11.28 -12.59 -15.89
N PHE A 122 12.51 -12.17 -16.16
CA PHE A 122 13.07 -12.16 -17.52
C PHE A 122 13.11 -13.56 -18.15
N ALA A 123 13.54 -14.58 -17.40
CA ALA A 123 13.59 -15.95 -17.88
C ALA A 123 12.20 -16.49 -18.27
N ILE A 124 11.19 -16.24 -17.43
CA ILE A 124 9.81 -16.67 -17.67
C ILE A 124 9.19 -15.92 -18.84
N VAL A 125 9.31 -14.60 -18.87
CA VAL A 125 8.78 -13.77 -19.97
C VAL A 125 9.44 -14.16 -21.30
N ASN A 126 10.74 -14.41 -21.33
CA ASN A 126 11.43 -14.86 -22.54
C ASN A 126 10.94 -16.26 -22.99
N GLN A 127 10.76 -17.19 -22.05
CA GLN A 127 10.20 -18.50 -22.37
C GLN A 127 8.80 -18.39 -22.97
N ILE A 128 7.93 -17.55 -22.40
CA ILE A 128 6.60 -17.25 -22.93
C ILE A 128 6.71 -16.65 -24.33
N LYS A 129 7.57 -15.64 -24.53
CA LYS A 129 7.83 -15.00 -25.84
C LYS A 129 8.20 -16.03 -26.90
N ILE A 130 9.07 -16.98 -26.59
CA ILE A 130 9.49 -18.04 -27.52
C ILE A 130 8.33 -19.01 -27.80
N LYS A 131 7.64 -19.50 -26.76
CA LYS A 131 6.56 -20.48 -26.90
C LYS A 131 5.37 -19.92 -27.65
N VAL A 132 4.97 -18.69 -27.37
CA VAL A 132 3.91 -17.97 -28.08
C VAL A 132 4.30 -17.76 -29.54
N LYS A 133 5.51 -17.28 -29.83
CA LYS A 133 5.98 -17.14 -31.22
C LYS A 133 6.02 -18.46 -31.98
N GLN A 134 6.33 -19.58 -31.34
CA GLN A 134 6.40 -20.89 -32.01
C GLN A 134 5.01 -21.49 -32.23
N LEU A 135 4.21 -21.62 -31.16
CA LEU A 135 2.94 -22.33 -31.22
C LEU A 135 1.84 -21.48 -31.86
N ILE A 136 1.73 -20.22 -31.44
CA ILE A 136 0.67 -19.34 -31.92
C ILE A 136 0.96 -18.89 -33.35
N SER A 137 2.22 -18.71 -33.77
CA SER A 137 2.52 -18.39 -35.17
C SER A 137 2.13 -19.53 -36.12
N VAL A 138 2.35 -20.79 -35.72
CA VAL A 138 1.90 -21.96 -36.48
C VAL A 138 0.37 -22.03 -36.52
N ALA A 139 -0.29 -21.86 -35.37
CA ALA A 139 -1.75 -21.86 -35.28
C ALA A 139 -2.41 -20.70 -36.05
N LEU A 140 -1.73 -19.55 -36.18
CA LEU A 140 -2.21 -18.39 -36.92
C LEU A 140 -1.81 -18.40 -38.41
N ARG A 141 -0.95 -19.31 -38.88
CA ARG A 141 -0.56 -19.41 -40.29
C ARG A 141 -1.74 -19.92 -41.13
N PRO A 142 -2.01 -19.34 -42.31
CA PRO A 142 -3.00 -19.90 -43.24
C PRO A 142 -2.51 -21.28 -43.71
N THR A 143 -3.18 -22.34 -43.27
CA THR A 143 -3.00 -23.69 -43.79
C THR A 143 -3.69 -23.80 -45.15
N GLN A 144 -2.96 -24.20 -46.19
CA GLN A 144 -3.52 -24.35 -47.54
C GLN A 144 -4.66 -25.39 -47.63
N ALA A 145 -4.82 -26.25 -46.62
CA ALA A 145 -5.91 -27.22 -46.54
C ALA A 145 -7.31 -26.58 -46.43
N SER A 146 -7.43 -25.32 -45.99
CA SER A 146 -8.72 -24.61 -45.93
C SER A 146 -8.99 -23.73 -47.17
N GLN A 147 -8.11 -23.75 -48.18
CA GLN A 147 -8.33 -23.04 -49.45
C GLN A 147 -9.05 -23.90 -50.51
N THR A 148 -9.29 -25.19 -50.25
CA THR A 148 -9.95 -26.09 -51.21
C THR A 148 -11.48 -26.11 -51.11
N SER A 149 -12.09 -25.45 -50.11
CA SER A 149 -13.54 -25.25 -50.07
C SER A 149 -13.92 -24.00 -50.88
N VAL A 150 -13.90 -24.15 -52.20
CA VAL A 150 -14.45 -23.21 -53.17
C VAL A 150 -15.95 -23.02 -52.87
N GLY A 151 -16.37 -21.83 -52.43
CA GLY A 151 -17.79 -21.41 -52.53
C GLY A 151 -18.45 -20.79 -51.30
N ILE A 152 -17.89 -20.86 -50.10
CA ILE A 152 -18.45 -20.18 -48.92
C ILE A 152 -17.39 -19.23 -48.38
N ALA A 153 -17.68 -17.92 -48.43
CA ALA A 153 -16.83 -16.91 -47.83
C ALA A 153 -16.53 -17.29 -46.36
N SER A 154 -15.27 -17.59 -46.04
CA SER A 154 -14.79 -17.72 -44.66
C SER A 154 -14.81 -16.34 -43.99
N THR A 155 -16.01 -15.82 -43.70
CA THR A 155 -16.25 -14.70 -42.80
C THR A 155 -16.27 -15.13 -41.34
N THR A 156 -16.34 -16.44 -41.08
CA THR A 156 -16.16 -17.05 -39.77
C THR A 156 -14.68 -17.03 -39.40
N GLY A 157 -14.34 -16.27 -38.35
CA GLY A 157 -12.98 -16.23 -37.80
C GLY A 157 -12.49 -17.63 -37.41
N ARG A 158 -11.17 -17.82 -37.37
CA ARG A 158 -10.57 -19.10 -36.97
C ARG A 158 -10.39 -19.14 -35.46
N GLU A 159 -10.94 -20.16 -34.80
CA GLU A 159 -10.66 -20.41 -33.38
C GLU A 159 -9.26 -21.01 -33.22
N VAL A 160 -8.51 -20.46 -32.28
CA VAL A 160 -7.19 -20.91 -31.84
C VAL A 160 -7.35 -21.29 -30.38
N ASP A 161 -7.23 -22.58 -30.07
CA ASP A 161 -7.14 -23.10 -28.71
C ASP A 161 -5.80 -23.83 -28.59
N GLU A 162 -4.82 -23.16 -27.99
CA GLU A 162 -3.48 -23.68 -27.83
C GLU A 162 -3.08 -23.68 -26.36
N VAL A 163 -2.42 -24.76 -25.93
CA VAL A 163 -2.03 -24.97 -24.54
C VAL A 163 -0.53 -25.26 -24.48
N PHE A 164 0.18 -24.56 -23.61
CA PHE A 164 1.62 -24.78 -23.43
C PHE A 164 2.09 -24.64 -21.99
N ASP A 165 3.17 -25.37 -21.68
CA ASP A 165 3.75 -25.45 -20.34
C ASP A 165 4.94 -24.48 -20.21
N VAL A 166 4.91 -23.68 -19.13
CA VAL A 166 6.01 -22.84 -18.68
C VAL A 166 6.82 -23.66 -17.67
N LYS A 167 8.12 -23.84 -17.95
CA LYS A 167 9.01 -24.72 -17.20
C LYS A 167 10.13 -23.93 -16.53
N TYR A 168 10.45 -24.30 -15.30
CA TYR A 168 11.56 -23.74 -14.54
C TYR A 168 12.58 -24.83 -14.19
N GLU A 169 13.85 -24.46 -14.28
CA GLU A 169 14.96 -25.33 -13.90
C GLU A 169 15.29 -25.10 -12.44
N THR A 170 15.05 -26.11 -11.60
CA THR A 170 15.47 -26.10 -10.20
C THR A 170 16.74 -26.92 -10.06
N GLU A 171 17.78 -26.33 -9.48
CA GLU A 171 18.96 -27.07 -9.03
C GLU A 171 18.71 -27.54 -7.60
N THR A 172 18.45 -28.84 -7.42
CA THR A 172 18.26 -29.42 -6.09
C THR A 172 19.20 -30.61 -5.96
N GLY A 173 20.20 -30.49 -5.07
CA GLY A 173 21.19 -31.55 -4.83
C GLY A 173 22.16 -31.80 -6.00
N GLY A 174 22.55 -30.77 -6.75
CA GLY A 174 23.50 -30.87 -7.86
C GLY A 174 22.97 -31.52 -9.14
N LYS A 175 21.66 -31.83 -9.18
CA LYS A 175 20.96 -32.29 -10.39
C LYS A 175 19.97 -31.22 -10.84
N ARG A 176 20.16 -30.73 -12.07
CA ARG A 176 19.23 -29.83 -12.74
C ARG A 176 17.96 -30.60 -13.11
N ASN A 177 16.84 -30.24 -12.50
CA ASN A 177 15.53 -30.81 -12.82
C ASN A 177 14.62 -29.73 -13.38
N MET A 178 14.08 -29.95 -14.60
CA MET A 178 13.04 -29.09 -15.16
C MET A 178 11.68 -29.48 -14.56
N ARG A 179 11.02 -28.52 -13.90
CA ARG A 179 9.66 -28.65 -13.38
C ARG A 179 8.72 -27.73 -14.14
N VAL A 180 7.45 -28.12 -14.27
CA VAL A 180 6.41 -27.26 -14.85
C VAL A 180 5.92 -26.31 -13.75
N LEU A 181 6.02 -25.00 -13.97
CA LEU A 181 5.51 -23.98 -13.04
C LEU A 181 4.01 -23.82 -13.21
N PHE A 182 3.60 -23.47 -14.43
CA PHE A 182 2.21 -23.25 -14.78
C PHE A 182 1.99 -23.50 -16.27
N ARG A 183 0.73 -23.70 -16.63
CA ARG A 183 0.29 -23.92 -18.01
C ARG A 183 -0.48 -22.70 -18.48
N ILE A 184 -0.34 -22.31 -19.74
CA ILE A 184 -1.10 -21.23 -20.35
C ILE A 184 -1.98 -21.82 -21.44
N GLN A 185 -3.27 -21.54 -21.39
CA GLN A 185 -4.24 -21.85 -22.43
C GLN A 185 -4.69 -20.54 -23.09
N VAL A 186 -4.54 -20.49 -24.40
CA VAL A 186 -4.88 -19.32 -25.21
C VAL A 186 -6.05 -19.68 -26.11
N LYS A 187 -7.21 -19.08 -25.84
CA LYS A 187 -8.45 -19.20 -26.61
C LYS A 187 -8.75 -17.89 -27.32
N LEU A 188 -8.47 -17.86 -28.61
CA LEU A 188 -8.59 -16.65 -29.45
C LEU A 188 -9.40 -16.95 -30.69
N MET A 189 -10.11 -15.94 -31.18
CA MET A 189 -10.79 -15.95 -32.48
C MET A 189 -10.06 -15.03 -33.44
N LYS A 190 -9.28 -15.60 -34.37
CA LYS A 190 -8.54 -14.82 -35.37
C LYS A 190 -9.48 -14.29 -36.44
N LEU A 191 -9.54 -12.98 -36.58
CA LEU A 191 -10.09 -12.31 -37.76
C LEU A 191 -9.04 -12.23 -38.88
N PRO A 192 -9.41 -12.47 -40.16
CA PRO A 192 -8.48 -12.50 -41.29
C PRO A 192 -7.76 -11.16 -41.60
N THR A 193 -8.26 -10.05 -41.06
CA THR A 193 -7.87 -8.69 -41.43
C THR A 193 -6.64 -8.15 -40.68
N GLN A 194 -6.17 -8.84 -39.63
CA GLN A 194 -5.05 -8.37 -38.80
C GLN A 194 -3.75 -9.15 -39.05
N ALA A 195 -2.61 -8.43 -39.03
CA ALA A 195 -1.29 -9.02 -39.11
C ALA A 195 -0.99 -9.96 -37.93
N THR A 196 -0.58 -11.19 -38.23
CA THR A 196 -0.24 -12.24 -37.26
C THR A 196 0.81 -11.80 -36.23
N SER A 197 1.80 -11.01 -36.66
CA SER A 197 2.87 -10.50 -35.78
C SER A 197 2.34 -9.54 -34.72
N ALA A 198 1.42 -8.64 -35.09
CA ALA A 198 0.81 -7.69 -34.16
C ALA A 198 -0.05 -8.40 -33.11
N THR A 199 -0.80 -9.43 -33.51
CA THR A 199 -1.57 -10.26 -32.56
C THR A 199 -0.65 -10.99 -31.57
N ILE A 200 0.47 -11.53 -32.04
CA ILE A 200 1.45 -12.23 -31.19
C ILE A 200 2.05 -11.29 -30.15
N SER A 201 2.46 -10.08 -30.55
CA SER A 201 2.97 -9.08 -29.60
C SER A 201 1.91 -8.70 -28.57
N GLN A 202 0.67 -8.44 -29.00
CA GLN A 202 -0.44 -8.12 -28.09
C GLN A 202 -0.71 -9.22 -27.06
N ILE A 203 -0.62 -10.51 -27.46
CA ILE A 203 -0.76 -11.64 -26.53
C ILE A 203 0.37 -11.64 -25.49
N ILE A 204 1.61 -11.44 -25.95
CA ILE A 204 2.79 -11.40 -25.08
C ILE A 204 2.66 -10.27 -24.06
N ASP A 205 2.38 -9.06 -24.54
CA ASP A 205 2.25 -7.87 -23.72
C ASP A 205 1.10 -8.05 -22.71
N CYS A 206 0.01 -8.69 -23.13
CA CYS A 206 -1.10 -8.95 -22.22
C CYS A 206 -0.75 -9.93 -21.08
N ILE A 207 0.00 -10.98 -21.39
CA ILE A 207 0.44 -11.97 -20.39
C ILE A 207 1.49 -11.36 -19.46
N GLU A 208 2.42 -10.55 -20.00
CA GLU A 208 3.46 -9.86 -19.24
C GLU A 208 2.84 -8.90 -18.22
N ASN A 209 1.91 -8.05 -18.66
CA ASN A 209 1.24 -7.10 -17.78
C ASN A 209 0.28 -7.78 -16.77
N PHE A 210 -0.24 -8.97 -17.07
CA PHE A 210 -1.04 -9.72 -16.10
C PHE A 210 -0.18 -10.40 -15.02
N LEU A 211 1.03 -10.83 -15.36
CA LEU A 211 1.95 -11.45 -14.40
C LEU A 211 2.60 -10.41 -13.49
N SER A 212 2.74 -9.17 -13.95
CA SER A 212 3.23 -8.02 -13.19
C SER A 212 2.32 -6.80 -13.43
N PRO A 213 1.18 -6.69 -12.72
CA PRO A 213 0.26 -5.59 -12.93
C PRO A 213 0.88 -4.27 -12.47
N GLU A 214 1.18 -3.38 -13.42
CA GLU A 214 1.56 -1.99 -13.12
C GLU A 214 0.33 -1.18 -12.69
N ASP A 215 -0.85 -1.48 -13.26
CA ASP A 215 -2.12 -0.80 -13.02
C ASP A 215 -3.25 -1.78 -12.66
N GLU A 216 -3.88 -1.63 -11.49
CA GLU A 216 -5.00 -2.50 -11.03
C GLU A 216 -6.26 -2.43 -11.90
N SER A 217 -6.41 -1.39 -12.73
CA SER A 217 -7.60 -1.16 -13.57
C SER A 217 -7.42 -1.48 -15.05
N TRP A 218 -6.26 -2.03 -15.42
CA TRP A 218 -5.94 -2.29 -16.82
C TRP A 218 -6.82 -3.40 -17.42
N GLN A 219 -7.38 -3.15 -18.60
CA GLN A 219 -8.19 -4.10 -19.35
C GLN A 219 -7.40 -4.62 -20.57
N PRO A 220 -7.10 -5.93 -20.66
CA PRO A 220 -6.38 -6.48 -21.78
C PRO A 220 -7.24 -6.40 -23.05
N THR A 221 -6.66 -5.94 -24.15
CA THR A 221 -7.32 -5.94 -25.46
C THR A 221 -6.45 -6.61 -26.51
N ILE A 222 -7.04 -7.55 -27.26
CA ILE A 222 -6.38 -8.24 -28.37
C ILE A 222 -7.27 -8.09 -29.59
N GLN A 223 -6.69 -7.58 -30.68
CA GLN A 223 -7.41 -7.22 -31.91
C GLN A 223 -8.59 -6.24 -31.67
N GLY A 224 -8.49 -5.37 -30.66
CA GLY A 224 -9.57 -4.42 -30.32
C GLY A 224 -10.77 -5.04 -29.61
N ARG A 225 -10.67 -6.31 -29.17
CA ARG A 225 -11.67 -6.96 -28.31
C ARG A 225 -11.13 -7.13 -26.89
N ILE A 226 -12.01 -7.02 -25.92
CA ILE A 226 -11.67 -7.26 -24.50
C ILE A 226 -11.36 -8.74 -24.30
N VAL A 227 -10.30 -9.00 -23.55
CA VAL A 227 -9.83 -10.34 -23.20
C VAL A 227 -9.88 -10.48 -21.69
N SER A 228 -10.37 -11.62 -21.22
CA SER A 228 -10.28 -12.02 -19.82
C SER A 228 -9.06 -12.91 -19.62
N LEU A 229 -8.18 -12.53 -18.68
CA LEU A 229 -7.16 -13.42 -18.12
C LEU A 229 -7.58 -13.83 -16.73
N HIS A 230 -7.60 -15.13 -16.46
CA HIS A 230 -7.80 -15.63 -15.11
C HIS A 230 -7.09 -16.96 -14.90
N TRP A 231 -6.75 -17.25 -13.64
CA TRP A 231 -6.27 -18.56 -13.24
C TRP A 231 -7.47 -19.51 -13.10
N ASP A 232 -7.46 -20.64 -13.80
CA ASP A 232 -8.48 -21.69 -13.67
C ASP A 232 -8.27 -22.46 -12.36
N GLN A 233 -9.28 -22.38 -11.49
CA GLN A 233 -9.31 -23.00 -10.17
C GLN A 233 -9.75 -24.47 -10.19
N LYS A 234 -10.03 -25.06 -11.36
CA LYS A 234 -10.45 -26.47 -11.46
C LYS A 234 -9.29 -27.42 -11.79
N ALA A 235 -8.22 -26.95 -12.43
CA ALA A 235 -7.07 -27.78 -12.80
C ALA A 235 -6.19 -28.13 -11.57
N LYS A 236 -6.05 -29.42 -11.24
CA LYS A 236 -5.07 -29.95 -10.29
C LYS A 236 -4.08 -30.85 -11.05
N PRO A 237 -2.77 -30.89 -10.73
CA PRO A 237 -2.03 -30.15 -9.69
C PRO A 237 -1.35 -28.85 -10.17
N THR A 238 -1.30 -28.59 -11.48
CA THR A 238 -0.58 -27.45 -12.06
C THR A 238 -1.52 -26.27 -12.33
N PRO A 239 -1.19 -25.03 -11.91
CA PRO A 239 -2.01 -23.86 -12.21
C PRO A 239 -2.12 -23.63 -13.73
N LEU A 240 -3.34 -23.32 -14.19
CA LEU A 240 -3.65 -23.04 -15.58
C LEU A 240 -4.07 -21.58 -15.71
N LEU A 241 -3.33 -20.80 -16.49
CA LEU A 241 -3.71 -19.46 -16.90
C LEU A 241 -4.54 -19.54 -18.16
N VAL A 242 -5.79 -19.08 -18.11
CA VAL A 242 -6.68 -19.03 -19.27
C VAL A 242 -6.75 -17.61 -19.79
N LEU A 243 -6.38 -17.44 -21.06
CA LEU A 243 -6.58 -16.23 -21.84
C LEU A 243 -7.76 -16.49 -22.78
N GLN A 244 -8.88 -15.81 -22.56
CA GLN A 244 -10.08 -15.96 -23.36
C GLN A 244 -10.51 -14.63 -23.95
N GLN A 245 -10.68 -14.58 -25.28
CA GLN A 245 -11.26 -13.42 -25.93
C GLN A 245 -12.79 -13.42 -25.73
N SER A 246 -13.34 -12.30 -25.25
CA SER A 246 -14.79 -12.16 -25.15
C SER A 246 -15.42 -12.05 -26.54
N SER A 247 -16.49 -12.81 -26.77
CA SER A 247 -17.31 -12.71 -27.98
C SER A 247 -18.25 -11.50 -27.97
N GLU A 248 -18.40 -10.80 -26.84
CA GLU A 248 -19.38 -9.72 -26.67
C GLU A 248 -18.99 -8.38 -27.33
N GLY A 249 -17.83 -8.30 -27.97
CA GLY A 249 -17.34 -7.08 -28.66
C GLY A 249 -17.73 -6.93 -30.13
N VAL A 250 -18.51 -7.85 -30.72
CA VAL A 250 -18.84 -7.81 -32.16
C VAL A 250 -19.88 -6.71 -32.51
N ASN A 251 -20.56 -6.14 -31.52
CA ASN A 251 -21.62 -5.14 -31.72
C ASN A 251 -21.17 -3.67 -31.64
N VAL A 252 -19.87 -3.38 -31.64
CA VAL A 252 -19.40 -2.01 -31.87
C VAL A 252 -18.85 -1.94 -33.29
N THR A 253 -19.73 -1.62 -34.22
CA THR A 253 -19.34 -1.31 -35.60
C THR A 253 -18.39 -0.11 -35.57
N LEU A 254 -17.09 -0.36 -35.73
CA LEU A 254 -16.11 0.70 -36.00
C LEU A 254 -16.42 1.26 -37.39
N ARG A 255 -17.39 2.18 -37.47
CA ARG A 255 -17.64 3.01 -38.65
C ARG A 255 -16.43 3.91 -38.84
N THR A 256 -15.48 3.49 -39.67
CA THR A 256 -14.46 4.40 -40.21
C THR A 256 -15.14 5.34 -41.20
N ASN A 257 -15.53 6.53 -40.75
CA ASN A 257 -15.96 7.59 -41.66
C ASN A 257 -14.70 8.13 -42.36
N ARG A 258 -14.37 7.56 -43.53
CA ARG A 258 -13.45 8.21 -44.46
C ARG A 258 -14.21 9.39 -45.05
N ALA A 259 -14.01 10.58 -44.49
CA ALA A 259 -14.36 11.82 -45.13
C ALA A 259 -13.66 11.86 -46.50
N ARG A 260 -14.45 11.72 -47.57
CA ARG A 260 -14.02 11.92 -48.94
C ARG A 260 -13.80 13.42 -49.09
N VAL A 261 -12.55 13.86 -49.02
CA VAL A 261 -12.17 15.19 -49.49
C VAL A 261 -12.29 15.15 -51.02
N GLN A 262 -13.30 15.85 -51.55
CA GLN A 262 -13.42 16.22 -52.97
C GLN A 262 -12.65 17.51 -53.20
#